data_AF-A0A259S0J4-F1
#
_entry.id   AF-A0A259S0J4-F1
#
_cell.length_a   1.000
_cell.length_b   1.000
_cell.length_c   1.000
_cell.angle_alpha   90.00
_cell.angle_beta   90.00
_cell.angle_gamma   90.00
#
_symmetry.space_group_name_H-M   'P 1'
#
loop_
_entity.id
_entity.type
_entity.pdbx_description
1 polymer ?
#
loop_
_entity_poly.entity_id
_entity_poly.type
_entity_poly.pdbx_seq_one_letter_code
_entity_poly.pdbx_strand_id
1 'polypeptide(L)'
;MNDNIRILPFAVSKKILLAGVCSGLLIAAPNAFSANWIMLQGTEKPGIAPPVKLWGFIQPTYQKDFSSSYKGKYVPPKLIGPNLDTQSSFNIMRARIGVRGAPFFLDDKVNYFLLTEFGDNAMTDGGRYGSYRPTLTDASVTLNYIKGARI
;
A
#
# COMPACT_ATOMS: atom_id res chain seq x y z
N MET A 1 -61.24 -51.64 -0.18
CA MET A 1 -60.71 -50.57 -1.05
C MET A 1 -59.30 -50.29 -0.59
N ASN A 2 -58.33 -50.50 -1.50
CA ASN A 2 -56.89 -50.39 -1.28
C ASN A 2 -56.47 -48.92 -1.28
N ASP A 3 -55.67 -48.48 -0.30
CA ASP A 3 -54.84 -47.29 -0.47
C ASP A 3 -53.39 -47.56 -0.03
N ASN A 4 -52.53 -47.60 -1.03
CA ASN A 4 -51.09 -47.84 -0.93
C ASN A 4 -50.37 -46.58 -0.39
N ILE A 5 -49.82 -46.64 0.82
CA ILE A 5 -48.90 -45.61 1.31
C ILE A 5 -47.53 -45.82 0.64
N ARG A 6 -47.24 -45.02 -0.40
CA ARG A 6 -45.91 -44.94 -1.00
C ARG A 6 -45.05 -43.95 -0.20
N ILE A 7 -44.06 -44.47 0.54
CA ILE A 7 -42.97 -43.65 1.09
C ILE A 7 -42.05 -43.28 -0.08
N LEU A 8 -42.08 -42.02 -0.51
CA LEU A 8 -41.12 -41.51 -1.50
C LEU A 8 -39.76 -41.28 -0.83
N PRO A 9 -38.62 -41.68 -1.45
CA PRO A 9 -37.30 -41.39 -0.93
C PRO A 9 -37.02 -39.89 -1.07
N PHE A 10 -36.42 -39.30 -0.05
CA PHE A 10 -36.08 -37.88 -0.02
C PHE A 10 -34.97 -37.58 -1.06
N ALA A 11 -35.35 -37.32 -2.31
CA ALA A 11 -34.44 -36.88 -3.35
C ALA A 11 -34.04 -35.42 -3.07
N VAL A 12 -32.90 -35.22 -2.41
CA VAL A 12 -32.35 -33.88 -2.21
C VAL A 12 -32.03 -33.27 -3.57
N SER A 13 -32.68 -32.17 -3.90
CA SER A 13 -32.47 -31.44 -5.15
C SER A 13 -31.00 -31.01 -5.29
N LYS A 14 -30.43 -31.16 -6.49
CA LYS A 14 -29.08 -30.68 -6.83
C LYS A 14 -28.86 -29.20 -6.45
N LYS A 15 -29.92 -28.39 -6.44
CA LYS A 15 -29.91 -27.00 -6.00
C LYS A 15 -29.68 -26.85 -4.49
N ILE A 16 -30.25 -27.74 -3.67
CA ILE A 16 -30.06 -27.76 -2.22
C ILE A 16 -28.63 -28.19 -1.89
N LEU A 17 -28.10 -29.18 -2.60
CA LEU A 17 -26.71 -29.62 -2.43
C LEU A 17 -25.73 -28.49 -2.78
N LEU A 18 -25.98 -27.79 -3.89
CA LEU A 18 -25.17 -26.65 -4.31
C LEU A 18 -25.24 -25.49 -3.31
N ALA A 19 -26.44 -25.16 -2.80
CA ALA A 19 -26.61 -24.14 -1.77
C ALA A 19 -25.90 -24.50 -0.46
N GLY A 20 -25.94 -25.77 -0.05
CA GLY A 20 -25.23 -26.28 1.13
C GLY A 20 -23.71 -26.18 0.98
N VAL A 21 -23.18 -26.56 -0.19
CA VAL A 21 -21.74 -26.43 -0.48
C VAL A 21 -21.31 -24.96 -0.50
N CYS A 22 -22.06 -24.08 -1.18
CA CYS A 22 -21.75 -22.65 -1.21
C CYS A 22 -21.77 -22.03 0.20
N SER A 23 -22.73 -22.42 1.05
CA SER A 23 -22.82 -21.91 2.43
C SER A 23 -21.67 -22.43 3.30
N GLY A 24 -21.28 -23.71 3.13
CA GLY A 24 -20.13 -24.28 3.84
C GLY A 24 -18.80 -23.63 3.45
N LEU A 25 -18.62 -23.29 2.17
CA LEU A 25 -17.44 -22.59 1.68
C LEU A 25 -17.32 -21.17 2.24
N LEU A 26 -18.44 -20.48 2.49
CA LEU A 26 -18.43 -19.14 3.09
C LEU A 26 -18.05 -19.18 4.58
N ILE A 27 -18.44 -20.23 5.32
CA ILE A 27 -18.09 -20.38 6.75
C ILE A 27 -16.62 -20.79 6.90
N ALA A 28 -16.10 -21.61 5.99
CA ALA A 28 -14.70 -22.04 5.98
C ALA A 28 -13.74 -21.02 5.33
N ALA A 29 -14.26 -19.90 4.82
CA ALA A 29 -13.43 -18.86 4.25
C ALA A 29 -12.51 -18.27 5.34
N PRO A 30 -11.17 -18.28 5.16
CA PRO A 30 -10.28 -17.63 6.10
C PRO A 30 -10.60 -16.13 6.18
N ASN A 31 -10.49 -15.55 7.38
CA ASN A 31 -10.61 -14.11 7.55
C ASN A 31 -9.60 -13.42 6.62
N ALA A 32 -10.10 -12.63 5.66
CA ALA A 32 -9.27 -11.76 4.84
C ALA A 32 -8.82 -10.59 5.73
N PHE A 33 -7.70 -10.74 6.42
CA PHE A 33 -7.05 -9.61 7.09
C PHE A 33 -6.49 -8.69 6.00
N SER A 34 -7.19 -7.59 5.74
CA SER A 34 -6.55 -6.48 5.03
C SER A 34 -5.36 -6.03 5.86
N ALA A 35 -4.19 -5.87 5.23
CA ALA A 35 -3.08 -5.22 5.88
C ALA A 35 -3.51 -3.77 6.13
N ASN A 36 -3.88 -3.44 7.36
CA ASN A 36 -4.14 -2.06 7.71
C ASN A 36 -2.78 -1.34 7.76
N TRP A 37 -2.44 -0.67 6.65
CA TRP A 37 -1.17 0.04 6.50
C TRP A 37 -1.00 1.15 7.56
N ILE A 38 -2.09 1.71 8.09
CA ILE A 38 -2.07 2.65 9.22
C ILE A 38 -1.66 1.91 10.51
N MET A 39 -2.14 0.68 10.71
CA MET A 39 -1.74 -0.16 11.84
C MET A 39 -0.31 -0.74 11.76
N LEU A 40 0.47 -0.47 10.70
CA LEU A 40 1.88 -0.86 10.61
C LEU A 40 2.85 0.25 11.08
N GLN A 41 2.35 1.48 11.20
CA GLN A 41 3.11 2.60 11.73
C GLN A 41 2.96 2.66 13.26
N GLY A 42 4.05 3.00 13.96
CA GLY A 42 4.05 3.12 15.42
C GLY A 42 3.73 1.82 16.18
N THR A 43 4.11 0.65 15.65
CA THR A 43 3.89 -0.69 16.26
C THR A 43 5.04 -1.19 17.12
N GLU A 44 6.10 -0.40 17.28
CA GLU A 44 7.24 -0.75 18.12
C GLU A 44 6.75 -1.24 19.49
N LYS A 45 7.18 -2.45 19.88
CA LYS A 45 6.86 -3.01 21.20
C LYS A 45 7.65 -2.24 22.27
N PRO A 46 6.99 -1.78 23.35
CA PRO A 46 7.68 -1.21 24.51
C PRO A 46 8.77 -2.16 25.03
N GLY A 47 9.91 -1.59 25.44
CA GLY A 47 11.07 -2.32 25.96
C GLY A 47 11.86 -3.20 24.98
N ILE A 48 11.42 -3.34 23.72
CA ILE A 48 12.07 -4.22 22.73
C ILE A 48 12.54 -3.47 21.49
N ALA A 49 11.80 -2.43 21.08
CA ALA A 49 12.09 -1.75 19.83
C ALA A 49 13.43 -0.98 19.89
N PRO A 50 14.22 -1.02 18.79
CA PRO A 50 15.44 -0.23 18.72
C PRO A 50 15.10 1.27 18.77
N PRO A 51 15.95 2.10 19.40
CA PRO A 51 15.71 3.54 19.48
C PRO A 51 15.72 4.19 18.11
N VAL A 52 16.50 3.65 17.17
CA VAL A 52 16.62 4.13 15.81
C VAL A 52 16.71 2.95 14.85
N LYS A 53 15.84 2.94 13.84
CA LYS A 53 15.88 2.03 12.70
C LYS A 53 15.90 2.84 11.42
N LEU A 54 17.03 2.80 10.73
CA LEU A 54 17.22 3.42 9.42
C LEU A 54 16.83 2.44 8.30
N TRP A 55 16.16 2.94 7.28
CA TRP A 55 15.86 2.18 6.07
C TRP A 55 15.74 3.12 4.87
N GLY A 56 15.77 2.55 3.67
CA GLY A 56 15.62 3.31 2.44
C GLY A 56 15.56 2.42 1.22
N PHE A 57 15.27 3.03 0.08
CA PHE A 57 15.26 2.35 -1.21
C PHE A 57 15.42 3.37 -2.35
N ILE A 58 15.87 2.86 -3.50
CA ILE A 58 15.90 3.60 -4.77
C ILE A 58 15.09 2.85 -5.82
N GLN A 59 14.50 3.57 -6.77
CA GLN A 59 13.73 3.03 -7.89
C GLN A 59 14.22 3.61 -9.21
N PRO A 60 15.24 2.99 -9.83
CA PRO A 60 15.62 3.33 -11.20
C PRO A 60 14.53 2.88 -12.16
N THR A 61 14.20 3.73 -13.12
CA THR A 61 13.21 3.45 -14.16
C THR A 61 13.74 3.94 -15.51
N TYR A 62 13.37 3.23 -16.57
CA TYR A 62 13.54 3.68 -17.93
C TYR A 62 12.19 3.58 -18.62
N GLN A 63 11.79 4.65 -19.30
CA GLN A 63 10.52 4.72 -20.02
C GLN A 63 10.76 5.20 -21.44
N LYS A 64 10.00 4.64 -22.37
CA LYS A 64 9.99 5.06 -23.77
C LYS A 64 8.57 4.97 -24.32
N ASP A 65 8.10 6.08 -24.85
CA ASP A 65 6.87 6.17 -25.63
C ASP A 65 7.18 5.90 -27.11
N PHE A 66 6.40 4.99 -27.72
CA PHE A 66 6.58 4.58 -29.11
C PHE A 66 5.58 5.25 -30.06
N SER A 67 4.82 6.24 -29.59
CA SER A 67 3.89 6.97 -30.44
C SER A 67 4.65 7.87 -31.43
N SER A 68 3.93 8.33 -32.46
CA SER A 68 4.50 9.23 -33.46
C SER A 68 5.11 10.49 -32.82
N SER A 69 6.25 10.91 -33.36
CA SER A 69 7.04 12.04 -32.86
C SER A 69 6.15 13.25 -32.53
N TYR A 70 6.38 13.84 -31.36
CA TYR A 70 5.71 15.06 -30.93
C TYR A 70 6.10 16.29 -31.77
N LYS A 71 7.09 16.18 -32.67
CA LYS A 71 7.53 17.25 -33.61
C LYS A 71 7.75 18.61 -32.92
N GLY A 72 8.24 18.60 -31.68
CA GLY A 72 8.43 19.81 -30.87
C GLY A 72 7.14 20.46 -30.36
N LYS A 73 5.96 19.89 -30.64
CA LYS A 73 4.69 20.34 -30.07
C LYS A 73 4.46 19.69 -28.71
N TYR A 74 4.08 20.48 -27.73
CA TYR A 74 3.77 19.97 -26.39
C TYR A 74 2.48 19.12 -26.43
N VAL A 75 2.63 17.80 -26.30
CA VAL A 75 1.54 16.82 -26.25
C VAL A 75 1.77 15.91 -25.03
N PRO A 76 1.28 16.29 -23.84
CA PRO A 76 1.61 15.64 -22.57
C PRO A 76 1.47 14.11 -22.54
N PRO A 77 0.42 13.50 -23.11
CA PRO A 77 0.25 12.05 -23.07
C PRO A 77 1.35 11.25 -23.81
N LYS A 78 2.14 11.91 -24.65
CA LYS A 78 3.25 11.29 -25.40
C LYS A 78 4.61 11.49 -24.73
N LEU A 79 4.68 12.33 -23.70
CA LEU A 79 5.92 12.78 -23.10
C LEU A 79 6.11 12.10 -21.74
N ILE A 80 7.36 11.78 -21.42
CA ILE A 80 7.72 11.11 -20.18
C ILE A 80 7.83 12.16 -19.08
N GLY A 81 7.09 11.96 -17.99
CA GLY A 81 7.18 12.81 -16.82
C GLY A 81 8.52 12.64 -16.08
N PRO A 82 8.85 13.56 -15.16
CA PRO A 82 8.00 14.67 -14.69
C PRO A 82 8.09 15.97 -15.52
N ASN A 83 9.21 16.21 -16.21
CA ASN A 83 9.42 17.43 -17.01
C ASN A 83 8.63 17.48 -18.33
N LEU A 84 8.20 16.32 -18.86
CA LEU A 84 7.38 16.21 -20.09
C LEU A 84 8.04 16.85 -21.32
N ASP A 85 9.35 16.64 -21.51
CA ASP A 85 10.10 17.20 -22.65
C ASP A 85 10.59 16.15 -23.65
N THR A 86 10.60 14.87 -23.28
CA THR A 86 11.12 13.78 -24.11
C THR A 86 10.15 12.60 -24.19
N GLN A 87 10.26 11.78 -25.25
CA GLN A 87 9.55 10.50 -25.36
C GLN A 87 10.37 9.32 -24.81
N SER A 88 11.57 9.56 -24.30
CA SER A 88 12.45 8.53 -23.74
C SER A 88 13.30 9.12 -22.65
N SER A 89 13.28 8.50 -21.47
CA SER A 89 14.04 8.99 -20.31
C SER A 89 14.43 7.85 -19.38
N PHE A 90 15.62 7.97 -18.80
CA PHE A 90 16.05 7.22 -17.62
C PHE A 90 15.93 8.14 -16.41
N ASN A 91 15.37 7.63 -15.31
CA ASN A 91 15.06 8.42 -14.13
C ASN A 91 15.16 7.57 -12.84
N ILE A 92 15.68 8.15 -11.75
CA ILE A 92 15.50 7.63 -10.40
C ILE A 92 14.19 8.16 -9.83
N MET A 93 13.10 7.44 -10.08
CA MET A 93 11.74 7.89 -9.77
C MET A 93 11.50 8.04 -8.25
N ARG A 94 12.13 7.20 -7.43
CA ARG A 94 12.12 7.34 -5.97
C ARG A 94 13.49 7.09 -5.39
N ALA A 95 13.86 7.91 -4.43
CA ALA A 95 15.02 7.73 -3.58
C ALA A 95 14.61 8.16 -2.18
N ARG A 96 14.26 7.19 -1.34
CA ARG A 96 13.75 7.47 0.01
C ARG A 96 14.71 7.00 1.07
N ILE A 97 14.81 7.81 2.11
CA ILE A 97 15.45 7.45 3.37
C ILE A 97 14.48 7.78 4.50
N GLY A 98 14.29 6.79 5.36
CA GLY A 98 13.36 6.86 6.47
C GLY A 98 14.00 6.38 7.76
N VAL A 99 13.54 6.97 8.85
CA VAL A 99 13.97 6.62 10.20
C VAL A 99 12.74 6.42 11.08
N ARG A 100 12.77 5.40 11.92
CA ARG A 100 11.72 5.14 12.91
C ARG A 100 12.25 4.48 14.16
N GLY A 101 11.50 4.55 15.25
CA GLY A 101 11.87 3.87 16.48
C GLY A 101 11.05 4.33 17.67
N ALA A 102 11.47 3.87 18.85
CA ALA A 102 10.93 4.26 20.15
C ALA A 102 12.08 4.74 21.04
N PRO A 103 12.13 6.00 21.49
CA PRO A 103 13.24 6.50 22.29
C PRO A 103 13.16 5.92 23.70
N PHE A 104 13.74 4.72 23.88
CA PHE A 104 13.73 3.95 25.13
C PHE A 104 14.21 4.74 26.36
N PHE A 105 15.08 5.73 26.16
CA PHE A 105 15.61 6.58 27.25
C PHE A 105 14.62 7.67 27.73
N LEU A 106 13.58 7.99 26.96
CA LEU A 106 12.60 9.02 27.28
C LEU A 106 11.23 8.43 27.59
N ASP A 107 10.71 7.58 26.70
CA ASP A 107 9.46 6.82 26.89
C ASP A 107 9.37 5.73 25.81
N ASP A 108 9.22 4.47 26.21
CA ASP A 108 9.14 3.33 25.30
C ASP A 108 7.74 3.09 24.69
N LYS A 109 6.77 3.95 25.03
CA LYS A 109 5.41 3.97 24.46
C LYS A 109 5.22 5.04 23.39
N VAL A 110 6.25 5.87 23.16
CA VAL A 110 6.24 6.91 22.13
C VAL A 110 7.02 6.41 20.92
N ASN A 111 6.36 6.31 19.78
CA ASN A 111 7.00 5.92 18.52
C ASN A 111 7.11 7.11 17.60
N TYR A 112 8.12 7.12 16.73
CA TYR A 112 8.28 8.16 15.72
C TYR A 112 8.59 7.56 14.36
N PHE A 113 8.20 8.27 13.30
CA PHE A 113 8.49 7.90 11.91
C PHE A 113 8.73 9.16 11.09
N LEU A 114 9.87 9.22 10.40
CA LEU A 114 10.19 10.24 9.40
C LEU A 114 10.55 9.55 8.07
N LEU A 115 10.09 10.13 6.97
CA LEU A 115 10.43 9.68 5.62
C LEU A 115 10.63 10.88 4.70
N THR A 116 11.73 10.86 3.95
CA THR A 116 12.08 11.90 2.98
C THR A 116 12.18 11.29 1.58
N GLU A 117 11.87 12.10 0.56
CA GLU A 117 11.91 11.74 -0.86
C GLU A 117 12.86 12.68 -1.61
N PHE A 118 13.80 12.06 -2.32
CA PHE A 118 14.81 12.71 -3.15
C PHE A 118 14.79 12.24 -4.60
N GLY A 119 13.96 11.25 -4.97
CA GLY A 119 13.80 10.84 -6.36
C GLY A 119 13.26 11.97 -7.21
N ASP A 120 13.34 11.85 -8.52
CA ASP A 120 12.78 12.79 -9.47
C ASP A 120 11.38 12.31 -9.90
N ASN A 121 10.34 12.89 -9.30
CA ASN A 121 8.94 12.54 -9.51
C ASN A 121 8.02 13.75 -9.30
N ALA A 122 6.71 13.54 -9.43
CA ALA A 122 5.70 14.59 -9.31
C ALA A 122 5.73 15.36 -7.97
N MET A 123 6.26 14.77 -6.90
CA MET A 123 6.38 15.43 -5.60
C MET A 123 7.58 16.40 -5.54
N THR A 124 8.68 16.08 -6.23
CA THR A 124 9.99 16.71 -6.03
C THR A 124 10.44 17.55 -7.21
N ASP A 125 10.21 17.14 -8.45
CA ASP A 125 10.74 17.81 -9.66
C ASP A 125 10.22 19.25 -9.84
N GLY A 126 8.97 19.49 -9.40
CA GLY A 126 8.26 20.74 -9.65
C GLY A 126 7.67 20.84 -11.06
N GLY A 127 7.96 19.88 -11.95
CA GLY A 127 7.50 19.87 -13.34
C GLY A 127 8.02 21.05 -14.14
N ARG A 128 7.43 21.28 -15.31
CA ARG A 128 7.84 22.31 -16.28
C ARG A 128 7.96 23.74 -15.73
N TYR A 129 7.25 24.08 -14.66
CA TYR A 129 7.20 25.44 -14.09
C TYR A 129 7.80 25.55 -12.68
N GLY A 130 8.24 24.43 -12.11
CA GLY A 130 8.78 24.37 -10.77
C GLY A 130 10.28 24.15 -10.75
N SER A 131 10.80 23.99 -9.55
CA SER A 131 12.19 23.61 -9.31
C SER A 131 12.21 22.36 -8.45
N TYR A 132 13.27 21.59 -8.58
CA TYR A 132 13.50 20.42 -7.75
C TYR A 132 13.52 20.76 -6.24
N ARG A 133 12.76 20.02 -5.44
CA ARG A 133 12.54 20.23 -4.01
C ARG A 133 12.39 18.87 -3.29
N PRO A 134 13.47 18.37 -2.64
CA PRO A 134 13.36 17.25 -1.74
C PRO A 134 12.26 17.50 -0.70
N THR A 135 11.48 16.47 -0.40
CA THR A 135 10.27 16.62 0.40
C THR A 135 10.25 15.64 1.57
N LEU A 136 9.85 16.11 2.74
CA LEU A 136 9.46 15.26 3.87
C LEU A 136 8.06 14.70 3.57
N THR A 137 7.97 13.43 3.22
CA THR A 137 6.69 12.81 2.83
C THR A 137 5.88 12.39 4.04
N ASP A 138 6.57 12.04 5.13
CA ASP A 138 5.94 11.57 6.35
C ASP A 138 6.72 12.07 7.57
N ALA A 139 5.99 12.54 8.56
CA ALA A 139 6.49 12.87 9.89
C ALA A 139 5.37 12.61 10.88
N SER A 140 5.53 11.59 11.72
CA SER A 140 4.54 11.25 12.73
C SER A 140 5.18 10.85 14.04
N VAL A 141 4.43 11.10 15.11
CA VAL A 141 4.66 10.61 16.46
C VAL A 141 3.41 9.84 16.85
N THR A 142 3.57 8.70 17.50
CA THR A 142 2.48 7.84 17.93
C THR A 142 2.59 7.53 19.41
N LEU A 143 1.53 7.79 20.16
CA LEU A 143 1.45 7.54 21.59
C LEU A 143 0.69 6.23 21.86
N ASN A 144 1.35 5.28 22.52
CA ASN A 144 0.82 3.93 22.76
C ASN A 144 0.55 3.67 24.26
N TYR A 145 -0.10 4.62 24.94
CA TYR A 145 -0.39 4.48 26.37
C TYR A 145 -1.62 3.60 26.68
N ILE A 146 -2.56 3.50 25.74
CA ILE A 146 -3.78 2.72 25.89
C ILE A 146 -3.64 1.42 25.12
N LYS A 147 -3.89 0.28 25.77
CA LYS A 147 -3.77 -1.04 25.15
C LYS A 147 -4.69 -1.14 23.93
N GLY A 148 -4.09 -1.31 22.76
CA GLY A 148 -4.80 -1.48 21.49
C GLY A 148 -5.21 -0.17 20.80
N ALA A 149 -5.01 0.99 21.42
CA ALA A 149 -5.23 2.28 20.78
C ALA A 149 -3.89 2.94 20.43
N ARG A 150 -3.92 3.72 19.34
CA ARG A 150 -2.78 4.51 18.87
C ARG A 150 -3.28 5.91 18.58
N ILE A 151 -2.57 6.90 19.11
CA ILE A 151 -2.91 8.31 19.01
C ILE A 151 -1.77 9.02 18.30
#